data_AF-A0A926ZRP8-F1
#
_entry.id   AF-A0A926ZRP8-F1
#
_cell.length_a   1.000
_cell.length_b   1.000
_cell.length_c   1.000
_cell.angle_alpha   90.00
_cell.angle_beta   90.00
_cell.angle_gamma   90.00
#
_symmetry.space_group_name_H-M   'P 1'
#
loop_
_entity.id
_entity.type
_entity.pdbx_description
1 polymer ?
#
loop_
_entity_poly.entity_id
_entity_poly.type
_entity_poly.pdbx_seq_one_letter_code
_entity_poly.pdbx_strand_id
1 'polypeptide(L)'
;MSTKDKIGFISLGFVIWAAGTSVYRMTGSSFFEGSAVGYWLNVIFTGISYAVVSLGLMKWRNIKQKDWLQGAICIVLPGMLGEIPILAGFSEFMSNMQPETAGRYAAFLFGGYSTLIGAAWFMSAKAISQSISETRLVSTGQ
;
A
#
# COMPACT_ATOMS: atom_id res chain seq x y z
N MET A 1 6.74 5.07 -17.04
CA MET A 1 5.87 5.91 -16.18
C MET A 1 6.29 7.37 -16.25
N SER A 2 5.36 8.31 -16.47
CA SER A 2 5.68 9.75 -16.56
C SER A 2 5.95 10.36 -15.18
N THR A 3 6.67 11.48 -15.12
CA THR A 3 6.86 12.25 -13.88
C THR A 3 5.53 12.73 -13.30
N LYS A 4 4.56 13.07 -14.17
CA LYS A 4 3.20 13.45 -13.73
C LYS A 4 2.48 12.31 -13.01
N ASP A 5 2.65 11.07 -13.48
CA ASP A 5 2.06 9.89 -12.84
C ASP A 5 2.69 9.64 -11.47
N LYS A 6 4.02 9.75 -11.37
CA LYS A 6 4.76 9.63 -10.10
C LYS A 6 4.25 10.63 -9.06
N ILE A 7 4.16 11.91 -9.43
CA ILE A 7 3.67 12.96 -8.54
C ILE A 7 2.21 12.69 -8.15
N GLY A 8 1.38 12.25 -9.09
CA GLY A 8 0.00 11.87 -8.82
C GLY A 8 -0.12 10.73 -7.81
N PHE A 9 0.70 9.69 -7.94
CA PHE A 9 0.73 8.56 -7.01
C PHE A 9 1.26 8.93 -5.63
N ILE A 10 2.30 9.77 -5.55
CA ILE A 10 2.82 10.31 -4.28
C ILE A 10 1.74 11.15 -3.60
N SER A 11 1.08 12.03 -4.34
CA SER A 11 0.02 12.88 -3.79
C SER A 11 -1.16 12.04 -3.30
N LEU A 12 -1.56 11.03 -4.08
CA LEU A 12 -2.61 10.10 -3.68
C LEU A 12 -2.23 9.31 -2.43
N GLY A 13 -1.00 8.78 -2.38
CA GLY A 13 -0.48 8.08 -1.21
C GLY A 13 -0.53 8.93 0.04
N PHE A 14 -0.16 10.20 -0.07
CA PHE A 14 -0.25 11.17 1.02
C PHE A 14 -1.70 11.41 1.47
N VAL A 15 -2.65 11.57 0.53
CA VAL A 15 -4.08 11.74 0.87
C VAL A 15 -4.65 10.49 1.53
N ILE A 16 -4.36 9.30 1.01
CA ILE A 16 -4.82 8.02 1.58
C ILE A 16 -4.28 7.85 2.99
N TRP A 17 -2.99 8.13 3.18
CA TRP A 17 -2.36 8.11 4.50
C TRP A 17 -3.04 9.08 5.46
N ALA A 18 -3.11 10.38 5.13
CA ALA A 18 -3.68 11.39 6.01
C ALA A 18 -5.14 11.09 6.38
N ALA A 19 -5.95 10.61 5.42
CA ALA A 19 -7.32 10.18 5.66
C ALA A 19 -7.38 8.94 6.57
N GLY A 20 -6.57 7.92 6.28
CA GLY A 20 -6.50 6.68 7.07
C GLY A 20 -6.07 6.95 8.52
N THR A 21 -4.98 7.69 8.72
CA THR A 21 -4.50 8.08 10.05
C THR A 21 -5.55 8.88 10.81
N SER A 22 -6.27 9.80 10.14
CA SER A 22 -7.36 10.56 10.78
C SER A 22 -8.53 9.67 11.21
N VAL A 23 -8.96 8.74 10.36
CA VAL A 23 -10.03 7.78 10.68
C VAL A 23 -9.60 6.90 11.86
N TYR A 24 -8.39 6.34 11.83
CA TYR A 24 -7.90 5.51 12.93
C TYR A 24 -7.66 6.29 14.22
N ARG A 25 -7.34 7.58 14.16
CA ARG A 25 -7.32 8.44 15.35
C ARG A 25 -8.70 8.54 15.99
N MET A 26 -9.76 8.64 15.19
CA MET A 26 -11.14 8.82 15.69
C MET A 26 -11.80 7.50 16.12
N THR A 27 -11.57 6.41 15.39
CA THR A 27 -12.29 5.13 15.58
C THR A 27 -11.38 3.93 15.82
N GLY A 28 -10.08 4.16 16.01
CA GLY A 28 -9.07 3.10 16.11
C GLY A 28 -9.28 2.13 17.26
N SER A 29 -9.71 2.59 18.45
CA SER A 29 -9.97 1.70 19.59
C SER A 29 -10.97 0.60 19.22
N SER A 30 -12.05 0.93 18.51
CA SER A 30 -13.03 -0.08 18.05
C SER A 30 -12.43 -1.12 17.09
N PHE A 31 -11.47 -0.72 16.25
CA PHE A 31 -10.85 -1.60 15.26
C PHE A 31 -9.69 -2.44 15.79
N PHE A 32 -8.94 -1.93 16.77
CA PHE A 32 -7.69 -2.55 17.23
C PHE A 32 -7.78 -3.18 18.64
N GLU A 33 -8.69 -2.70 19.48
CA GLU A 33 -8.82 -3.12 20.90
C GLU A 33 -10.06 -3.98 21.16
N GLY A 34 -11.04 -3.97 20.24
CA GLY A 34 -12.29 -4.71 20.40
C GLY A 34 -12.12 -6.23 20.47
N SER A 35 -11.99 -6.91 19.33
CA SER A 35 -11.80 -8.36 19.28
C SER A 35 -10.71 -8.75 18.28
N ALA A 36 -10.04 -9.87 18.53
CA ALA A 36 -9.02 -10.39 17.61
C ALA A 36 -9.58 -10.64 16.21
N VAL A 37 -10.82 -11.13 16.11
CA VAL A 37 -11.51 -11.34 14.83
C VAL A 37 -11.78 -10.01 14.12
N GLY A 38 -12.26 -9.00 14.84
CA GLY A 38 -12.49 -7.66 14.30
C GLY A 38 -11.22 -7.01 13.77
N TYR A 39 -10.12 -7.17 14.49
CA TYR A 39 -8.79 -6.73 14.06
C TYR A 39 -8.39 -7.39 12.73
N TRP A 40 -8.43 -8.73 12.65
CA TRP A 40 -8.04 -9.45 11.43
C TRP A 40 -8.94 -9.14 10.24
N LEU A 41 -10.25 -8.98 10.46
CA LEU A 41 -11.18 -8.53 9.41
C LEU A 41 -10.81 -7.14 8.91
N ASN A 42 -10.49 -6.20 9.80
CA ASN A 42 -10.03 -4.86 9.41
C ASN A 42 -8.70 -4.93 8.63
N VAL A 43 -7.74 -5.75 9.06
CA VAL A 43 -6.45 -5.97 8.36
C VAL A 43 -6.69 -6.47 6.94
N ILE A 44 -7.48 -7.54 6.79
CA ILE A 44 -7.76 -8.14 5.48
C ILE A 44 -8.55 -7.18 4.60
N PHE A 45 -9.62 -6.59 5.12
CA PHE A 45 -10.49 -5.71 4.37
C PHE A 45 -9.76 -4.46 3.90
N THR A 46 -9.00 -3.81 4.78
CA THR A 46 -8.27 -2.59 4.43
C THR A 46 -7.09 -2.91 3.52
N GLY A 47 -6.36 -3.99 3.77
CA GLY A 47 -5.26 -4.43 2.90
C GLY A 47 -5.72 -4.76 1.48
N ILE A 48 -6.81 -5.51 1.34
CA ILE A 48 -7.41 -5.82 0.03
C ILE A 48 -7.94 -4.55 -0.64
N SER A 49 -8.70 -3.73 0.08
CA SER A 49 -9.27 -2.49 -0.48
C SER A 49 -8.17 -1.55 -0.96
N TYR A 50 -7.12 -1.37 -0.15
CA TYR A 50 -5.96 -0.55 -0.50
C TYR A 50 -5.23 -1.07 -1.74
N ALA A 51 -5.01 -2.39 -1.82
CA ALA A 51 -4.40 -3.02 -2.98
C ALA A 51 -5.26 -2.88 -4.24
N VAL A 52 -6.56 -3.19 -4.16
CA VAL A 52 -7.50 -3.11 -5.29
C VAL A 52 -7.61 -1.69 -5.81
N VAL A 53 -7.75 -0.70 -4.93
CA VAL A 53 -7.83 0.72 -5.33
C VAL A 53 -6.54 1.16 -6.01
N SER A 54 -5.38 0.84 -5.41
CA SER A 54 -4.07 1.24 -5.95
C SER A 54 -3.76 0.59 -7.30
N LEU A 55 -3.98 -0.73 -7.41
CA LEU A 55 -3.79 -1.48 -8.65
C LEU A 55 -4.80 -1.09 -9.73
N GLY A 56 -6.07 -0.90 -9.34
CA GLY A 56 -7.13 -0.43 -10.22
C GLY A 56 -6.83 0.96 -10.78
N LEU A 57 -6.27 1.85 -9.96
CA LEU A 57 -5.88 3.20 -10.38
C LEU A 57 -4.66 3.19 -11.31
N MET A 58 -3.67 2.33 -11.06
CA MET A 58 -2.56 2.11 -12.00
C MET A 58 -3.06 1.56 -13.34
N LYS A 59 -4.04 0.65 -13.32
CA LYS A 59 -4.68 0.12 -14.53
C LYS A 59 -5.47 1.22 -15.26
N TRP A 60 -6.25 2.04 -14.55
CA TRP A 60 -6.98 3.17 -15.13
C TRP A 60 -6.03 4.13 -15.84
N ARG A 61 -4.93 4.50 -15.18
CA ARG A 61 -3.91 5.39 -15.73
C ARG A 61 -3.07 4.78 -16.86
N ASN A 62 -3.42 3.57 -17.33
CA ASN A 62 -2.72 2.84 -18.38
C ASN A 62 -1.22 2.67 -18.11
N ILE A 63 -0.85 2.52 -16.82
CA ILE A 63 0.54 2.25 -16.46
C ILE A 63 0.90 0.85 -16.95
N LYS A 64 2.04 0.74 -17.65
CA LYS A 64 2.55 -0.55 -18.12
C LYS A 64 2.80 -1.46 -16.92
N GLN A 65 2.41 -2.73 -16.99
CA GLN A 65 2.55 -3.68 -15.87
C GLN A 65 3.98 -3.78 -15.31
N LYS A 66 5.00 -3.66 -16.18
CA LYS A 66 6.41 -3.61 -15.79
C LYS A 66 6.80 -2.42 -14.88
N ASP A 67 5.98 -1.36 -14.86
CA ASP A 67 6.19 -0.16 -14.05
C ASP A 67 5.31 -0.18 -12.78
N TRP A 68 4.48 -1.21 -12.57
CA TRP A 68 3.52 -1.25 -11.44
C TRP A 68 4.21 -1.29 -10.08
N LEU A 69 5.36 -1.96 -9.97
CA LEU A 69 6.16 -1.93 -8.75
C LEU A 69 6.58 -0.51 -8.40
N GLN A 70 7.06 0.24 -9.39
CA GLN A 70 7.46 1.63 -9.19
C GLN A 70 6.26 2.50 -8.79
N GLY A 71 5.10 2.29 -9.43
CA GLY A 71 3.86 2.96 -9.06
C GLY A 71 3.44 2.66 -7.62
N ALA A 72 3.45 1.40 -7.21
CA ALA A 72 3.12 0.98 -5.85
C ALA A 72 4.05 1.61 -4.81
N ILE A 73 5.36 1.65 -5.07
CA ILE A 73 6.32 2.33 -4.19
C ILE A 73 5.97 3.82 -4.07
N CYS A 74 5.64 4.50 -5.18
CA CYS A 74 5.23 5.91 -5.13
C CYS A 74 3.99 6.15 -4.27
N ILE A 75 3.01 5.22 -4.25
CA ILE A 75 1.80 5.33 -3.43
C ILE A 75 2.12 5.06 -1.95
N VAL A 76 2.95 4.06 -1.66
CA VAL A 76 3.24 3.62 -0.29
C VAL A 76 4.19 4.55 0.44
N LEU A 77 5.16 5.14 -0.26
CA LEU A 77 6.27 5.90 0.33
C LEU A 77 5.84 7.09 1.20
N PRO A 78 4.86 7.93 0.81
CA PRO A 78 4.35 8.99 1.68
C PRO A 78 3.78 8.46 3.00
N GLY A 79 3.04 7.35 2.94
CA GLY A 79 2.47 6.71 4.13
C GLY A 79 3.56 6.15 5.03
N MET A 80 4.52 5.40 4.48
CA MET A 80 5.64 4.87 5.27
C MET A 80 6.44 5.96 5.98
N LEU A 81 6.68 7.09 5.33
CA LEU A 81 7.42 8.21 5.94
C LEU A 81 6.55 8.98 6.94
N GLY A 82 5.27 9.19 6.62
CA GLY A 82 4.32 9.89 7.48
C GLY A 82 4.01 9.14 8.78
N GLU A 83 4.05 7.81 8.76
CA GLU A 83 3.82 6.99 9.95
C GLU A 83 4.98 7.00 10.96
N ILE A 84 6.19 7.39 10.56
CA ILE A 84 7.35 7.45 11.48
C ILE A 84 7.08 8.37 12.69
N PRO A 85 6.73 9.67 12.51
CA PRO A 85 6.42 10.54 13.64
C PRO A 85 5.17 10.11 14.41
N ILE A 86 4.17 9.52 13.73
CA ILE A 86 2.93 9.03 14.37
C ILE A 86 3.26 7.87 15.31
N LEU A 87 4.06 6.90 14.87
CA LEU A 87 4.47 5.78 15.72
C LEU A 87 5.43 6.22 16.83
N ALA A 88 6.34 7.16 16.57
CA ALA A 88 7.24 7.71 17.57
C ALA A 88 6.49 8.48 18.69
N GLY A 89 5.41 9.18 18.33
CA GLY A 89 4.54 9.91 19.25
C GLY A 89 3.17 9.26 19.43
N PHE A 90 3.07 7.92 19.36
CA PHE A 90 1.77 7.23 19.23
C PHE A 90 0.75 7.64 20.30
N SER A 91 1.16 7.75 21.57
CA SER A 91 0.25 8.12 22.66
C SER A 91 -0.30 9.56 22.52
N GLU A 92 0.45 10.46 21.90
CA GLU A 92 0.06 11.85 21.68
C GLU A 92 -0.79 12.02 20.41
N PHE A 93 -0.42 11.33 19.33
CA PHE A 93 -1.12 11.42 18.05
C PHE A 93 -2.36 10.52 17.96
N MET A 94 -2.37 9.40 18.67
CA MET A 94 -3.45 8.42 18.72
C MET A 94 -4.04 8.33 20.13
N SER A 95 -4.39 9.49 20.71
CA SER A 95 -4.90 9.61 22.09
C SER A 95 -6.17 8.80 22.39
N ASN A 96 -6.84 8.28 21.36
CA ASN A 96 -8.02 7.42 21.49
C ASN A 96 -7.66 5.92 21.60
N MET A 97 -6.38 5.55 21.56
CA MET A 97 -5.91 4.17 21.66
C MET A 97 -4.91 4.03 22.80
N GLN A 98 -4.87 2.84 23.40
CA GLN A 98 -3.88 2.47 24.40
C GLN A 98 -2.48 2.42 23.76
N PRO A 99 -1.42 2.83 24.47
CA PRO A 99 -0.04 2.80 23.96
C PRO A 99 0.39 1.40 23.47
N GLU A 100 -0.12 0.34 24.11
CA GLU A 100 0.13 -1.06 23.75
C GLU A 100 -0.40 -1.43 22.36
N THR A 101 -1.37 -0.69 21.84
CA THR A 101 -1.96 -0.85 20.50
C THR A 101 -1.01 -0.42 19.39
N ALA A 102 0.04 0.38 19.70
CA ALA A 102 1.02 0.86 18.71
C ALA A 102 1.63 -0.28 17.88
N GLY A 103 1.95 -1.42 18.52
CA GLY A 103 2.50 -2.58 17.84
C GLY A 103 1.52 -3.22 16.84
N ARG A 104 0.24 -3.32 17.21
CA ARG A 104 -0.81 -3.84 16.31
C ARG A 104 -1.07 -2.90 15.15
N TYR A 105 -1.09 -1.60 15.42
CA TYR A 105 -1.26 -0.56 14.40
C TYR A 105 -0.10 -0.57 13.38
N ALA A 106 1.14 -0.65 13.86
CA ALA A 106 2.32 -0.76 12.99
C ALA A 106 2.26 -2.05 12.14
N ALA A 107 1.96 -3.20 12.74
CA ALA A 107 1.85 -4.48 12.01
C ALA A 107 0.77 -4.42 10.92
N PHE A 108 -0.38 -3.79 11.22
CA PHE A 108 -1.45 -3.55 10.26
C PHE A 108 -0.98 -2.70 9.05
N LEU A 109 -0.28 -1.58 9.30
CA LEU A 109 0.23 -0.70 8.24
C LEU A 109 1.28 -1.40 7.38
N PHE A 110 2.30 -2.00 8.02
CA PHE A 110 3.35 -2.74 7.30
C PHE A 110 2.77 -3.90 6.51
N GLY A 111 1.76 -4.59 7.04
CA GLY A 111 1.02 -5.62 6.33
C GLY A 111 0.38 -5.09 5.04
N GLY A 112 -0.39 -4.01 5.14
CA GLY A 112 -1.05 -3.39 3.98
C GLY A 112 -0.08 -2.92 2.90
N TYR A 113 1.01 -2.26 3.31
CA TYR A 113 2.08 -1.83 2.39
C TYR A 113 2.77 -3.00 1.71
N SER A 114 3.09 -4.05 2.46
CA SER A 114 3.71 -5.27 1.94
C SER A 114 2.81 -6.00 0.96
N THR A 115 1.49 -6.06 1.23
CA THR A 115 0.52 -6.66 0.30
C THR A 115 0.49 -5.94 -1.03
N LEU A 116 0.41 -4.59 -1.04
CA LEU A 116 0.40 -3.82 -2.29
C LEU A 116 1.72 -3.98 -3.05
N ILE A 117 2.86 -3.81 -2.37
CA ILE A 117 4.19 -3.95 -3.01
C ILE A 117 4.37 -5.35 -3.55
N GLY A 118 4.02 -6.39 -2.78
CA GLY A 118 4.13 -7.79 -3.20
C GLY A 118 3.25 -8.12 -4.40
N ALA A 119 1.99 -7.66 -4.41
CA ALA A 119 1.09 -7.85 -5.54
C ALA A 119 1.58 -7.13 -6.80
N ALA A 120 2.05 -5.89 -6.66
CA ALA A 120 2.60 -5.11 -7.77
C ALA A 120 3.90 -5.72 -8.32
N TRP A 121 4.77 -6.20 -7.44
CA TRP A 121 6.00 -6.91 -7.80
C TRP A 121 5.69 -8.17 -8.59
N PHE A 122 4.78 -9.02 -8.09
CA PHE A 122 4.41 -10.27 -8.73
C PHE A 122 3.87 -10.05 -10.16
N MET A 123 2.99 -9.05 -10.34
CA MET A 123 2.45 -8.72 -11.66
C MET A 123 3.50 -8.12 -12.59
N SER A 124 4.37 -7.25 -12.05
CA SER A 124 5.48 -6.68 -12.82
C SER A 124 6.48 -7.75 -13.28
N ALA A 125 6.85 -8.68 -12.40
CA ALA A 125 7.76 -9.79 -12.70
C ALA A 125 7.18 -10.73 -13.77
N LYS A 126 5.88 -11.06 -13.67
CA LYS A 126 5.17 -11.85 -14.68
C LYS A 126 5.23 -11.19 -16.07
N ALA A 127 4.94 -9.89 -16.14
CA ALA A 127 4.96 -9.15 -17.40
C ALA A 127 6.37 -9.09 -18.03
N ILE A 128 7.41 -8.90 -17.21
CA ILE A 128 8.80 -8.92 -17.68
C ILE A 128 9.16 -10.29 -18.24
N SER A 129 8.84 -11.37 -17.53
CA SER A 129 9.12 -12.75 -17.95
C SER A 129 8.49 -13.08 -19.32
N GLN A 130 7.23 -12.68 -19.54
CA GLN A 130 6.55 -12.89 -20.82
C GLN A 130 7.25 -12.16 -21.98
N SER A 131 7.66 -10.91 -21.78
CA SER A 131 8.35 -10.13 -22.83
C SER A 131 9.70 -10.75 -23.25
N ILE A 132 10.42 -11.34 -22.30
CA ILE A 132 11.70 -12.02 -22.56
C ILE A 132 11.46 -13.30 -23.37
N SER A 133 10.42 -14.06 -23.04
CA SER A 133 10.05 -15.27 -23.77
C SER A 133 9.72 -15.00 -25.23
N GLU A 134 8.90 -13.97 -25.50
CA GLU A 134 8.54 -13.56 -26.86
C GLU A 134 9.77 -13.12 -27.67
N THR A 135 10.64 -12.30 -27.07
CA THR A 135 11.87 -11.83 -27.73
C THR A 135 12.81 -12.98 -28.07
N ARG A 136 12.93 -13.98 -27.18
CA ARG A 136 13.79 -15.14 -27.40
C ARG A 136 13.27 -16.03 -28.54
N LEU A 137 11.95 -16.27 -28.60
CA LEU A 137 11.34 -17.05 -29.69
C LEU A 137 11.56 -16.41 -31.06
N VAL A 138 11.47 -15.08 -31.15
CA VAL A 138 11.77 -14.34 -32.39
C VAL A 138 13.23 -14.49 -32.82
N SER A 139 14.18 -14.51 -31.87
CA SER A 139 15.61 -14.62 -32.20
C SER A 139 16.08 -16.03 -32.57
N THR A 140 15.35 -17.08 -32.19
CA THR A 140 15.65 -18.48 -32.58
C THR A 140 14.90 -18.96 -33.82
N GLY A 141 13.95 -18.16 -34.32
CA GLY A 141 13.19 -18.43 -35.54
C GLY A 141 13.78 -17.79 -36.81
N GLN A 142 14.97 -17.20 -36.72
CA GLN A 142 15.80 -16.72 -37.84
C GLN A 142 17.12 -17.49 -37.85
#